data_AF-A0A7G1NGU7-F1
#
_entry.id   AF-A0A7G1NGU7-F1
#
_cell.length_a   1.000
_cell.length_b   1.000
_cell.length_c   1.000
_cell.angle_alpha   90.00
_cell.angle_beta   90.00
_cell.angle_gamma   90.00
#
_symmetry.space_group_name_H-M   'P 1'
#
loop_
_entity.id
_entity.type
_entity.pdbx_description
1 polymer ?
#
loop_
_entity_poly.entity_id
_entity_poly.type
_entity_poly.pdbx_seq_one_letter_code
_entity_poly.pdbx_strand_id
1 'polypeptide(L)'
;MSERDEDRAAAEFVARHFPETTRFLADDRRGELPVFGPFEVQGGVDEPEPPVAVVQVAFALTRTQLLTVLAMSFAGLGDRTPESLTDDEVRREVEGQLAAEAIIEIDHLMEANEQAVFPPEQQRAMDLLGAAVDRAFRGASR
;
A
#
# COMPACT_ATOMS: atom_id res chain seq x y z
N MET A 1 17.17 21.11 -12.94
CA MET A 1 17.71 20.01 -12.10
C MET A 1 17.85 18.81 -13.00
N SER A 2 18.90 18.01 -12.81
CA SER A 2 19.10 16.78 -13.59
C SER A 2 18.21 15.68 -13.00
N GLU A 3 17.73 14.74 -13.83
CA GLU A 3 16.93 13.56 -13.41
C GLU A 3 17.62 12.79 -12.25
N ARG A 4 18.95 12.69 -12.29
CA ARG A 4 19.77 12.13 -11.20
C ARG A 4 19.68 12.87 -9.86
N ASP A 5 19.41 14.16 -9.88
CA ASP A 5 19.26 14.95 -8.64
C ASP A 5 17.87 14.73 -8.03
N GLU A 6 16.85 14.52 -8.85
CA GLU A 6 15.48 14.22 -8.42
C GLU A 6 15.36 12.80 -7.86
N ASP A 7 15.99 11.80 -8.51
CA ASP A 7 16.06 10.43 -7.99
C ASP A 7 16.79 10.36 -6.65
N ARG A 8 17.85 11.15 -6.48
CA ARG A 8 18.57 11.24 -5.21
C ARG A 8 17.73 11.89 -4.12
N ALA A 9 17.00 12.97 -4.45
CA ALA A 9 16.11 13.64 -3.51
C ALA A 9 14.95 12.75 -3.08
N ALA A 10 14.37 11.98 -4.02
CA ALA A 10 13.33 10.99 -3.72
C ALA A 10 13.85 9.86 -2.83
N ALA A 11 15.05 9.34 -3.11
CA ALA A 11 15.68 8.31 -2.27
C ALA A 11 15.97 8.82 -0.85
N GLU A 12 16.44 10.06 -0.70
CA GLU A 12 16.68 10.69 0.60
C GLU A 12 15.39 10.97 1.38
N PHE A 13 14.31 11.34 0.69
CA PHE A 13 13.00 11.52 1.27
C PHE A 13 12.44 10.19 1.81
N VAL A 14 12.51 9.13 1.01
CA VAL A 14 12.08 7.78 1.40
C VAL A 14 12.92 7.24 2.56
N ALA A 15 14.25 7.45 2.54
CA ALA A 15 15.14 7.06 3.62
C ALA A 15 14.82 7.74 4.96
N ARG A 16 14.35 8.99 4.91
CA ARG A 16 14.06 9.80 6.10
C ARG A 16 12.69 9.49 6.70
N HIS A 17 11.70 9.25 5.85
CA HIS A 17 10.31 9.07 6.29
C HIS A 17 9.90 7.60 6.42
N PHE A 18 10.60 6.68 5.74
CA PHE A 18 10.34 5.25 5.76
C PHE A 18 11.64 4.45 5.99
N PRO A 19 12.28 4.60 7.16
CA PRO A 19 13.58 3.98 7.44
C PRO A 19 13.53 2.45 7.43
N GLU A 20 12.43 1.85 7.88
CA GLU A 20 12.23 0.39 7.82
C GLU A 20 12.08 -0.11 6.37
N THR A 21 11.32 0.61 5.53
CA THR A 21 11.19 0.31 4.09
C THR A 21 12.52 0.41 3.37
N THR A 22 13.34 1.40 3.73
CA THR A 22 14.67 1.61 3.15
C THR A 22 15.66 0.52 3.55
N ARG A 23 15.63 0.12 4.83
CA ARG A 23 16.43 -1.00 5.33
C ARG A 23 16.02 -2.31 4.68
N PHE A 24 14.72 -2.51 4.49
CA PHE A 24 14.17 -3.64 3.76
C PHE A 24 14.60 -3.62 2.28
N LEU A 25 14.60 -2.45 1.61
CA LEU A 25 15.04 -2.26 0.22
C LEU A 25 16.52 -2.59 -0.02
N ALA A 26 17.36 -2.37 1.00
CA ALA A 26 18.79 -2.61 0.93
C ALA A 26 19.22 -4.04 1.34
N ASP A 27 18.30 -4.91 1.79
CA ASP A 27 18.64 -6.28 2.20
C ASP A 27 18.69 -7.21 0.97
N ASP A 28 19.90 -7.62 0.57
CA ASP A 28 20.19 -8.50 -0.57
C ASP A 28 19.47 -9.86 -0.52
N ARG A 29 18.93 -10.24 0.65
CA ARG A 29 18.16 -11.49 0.84
C ARG A 29 16.73 -11.42 0.30
N ARG A 30 16.27 -10.27 -0.22
CA ARG A 30 14.96 -10.14 -0.89
C ARG A 30 14.74 -11.15 -2.01
N GLY A 31 15.79 -11.48 -2.76
CA GLY A 31 15.72 -12.45 -3.85
C GLY A 31 15.48 -13.89 -3.39
N GLU A 32 15.61 -14.17 -2.09
CA GLU A 32 15.45 -15.50 -1.48
C GLU A 32 14.12 -15.64 -0.73
N LEU A 33 13.39 -14.54 -0.53
CA LEU A 33 12.08 -14.56 0.11
C LEU A 33 11.02 -14.88 -0.95
N PRO A 34 10.11 -15.84 -0.67
CA PRO A 34 9.03 -16.12 -1.59
C PRO A 34 8.11 -14.89 -1.65
N VAL A 35 7.93 -14.35 -2.86
CA VAL A 35 7.02 -13.23 -3.12
C VAL A 35 5.64 -13.82 -3.39
N PHE A 36 4.70 -13.51 -2.51
CA PHE A 36 3.29 -13.80 -2.69
C PHE A 36 2.57 -12.48 -2.93
N GLY A 37 1.81 -12.41 -4.01
CA GLY A 37 0.98 -11.25 -4.35
C GLY A 37 -0.44 -11.48 -3.84
N PRO A 38 -1.23 -10.40 -3.67
CA PRO A 38 -2.52 -10.50 -3.03
C PRO A 38 -3.40 -11.53 -3.75
N PHE A 39 -3.96 -12.47 -3.00
CA PHE A 39 -4.93 -13.46 -3.55
C PHE A 39 -6.13 -12.79 -4.22
N GLU A 40 -6.50 -11.59 -3.80
CA GLU A 40 -7.61 -10.82 -4.33
C GLU A 40 -7.24 -9.33 -4.47
N VAL A 41 -7.75 -8.67 -5.51
CA VAL A 41 -7.66 -7.21 -5.64
C VAL A 41 -8.69 -6.61 -4.70
N GLN A 42 -8.22 -5.95 -3.64
CA GLN A 42 -9.10 -5.15 -2.79
C GLN A 42 -9.20 -3.73 -3.36
N GLY A 43 -10.45 -3.30 -3.60
CA GLY A 43 -10.79 -2.02 -4.20
C GLY A 43 -12.10 -2.10 -4.99
N GLY A 44 -12.88 -1.02 -5.01
CA GLY A 44 -14.09 -0.91 -5.83
C GLY A 44 -15.38 -1.47 -5.22
N VAL A 45 -15.50 -1.54 -3.88
CA VAL A 45 -16.72 -2.12 -3.27
C VAL A 45 -17.90 -1.14 -3.28
N ASP A 46 -17.72 0.18 -3.35
CA ASP A 46 -18.85 1.14 -3.38
C ASP A 46 -18.56 2.52 -4.05
N GLU A 47 -17.48 2.67 -4.83
CA GLU A 47 -17.10 3.99 -5.39
C GLU A 47 -17.67 4.28 -6.79
N PRO A 48 -18.10 5.53 -7.07
CA PRO A 48 -18.67 5.94 -8.36
C PRO A 48 -17.66 6.05 -9.51
N GLU A 49 -16.35 5.94 -9.24
CA GLU A 49 -15.30 6.10 -10.25
C GLU A 49 -14.60 4.76 -10.58
N PRO A 50 -14.30 4.49 -11.86
CA PRO A 50 -13.65 3.24 -12.26
C PRO A 50 -12.18 3.20 -11.83
N PRO A 51 -11.66 2.02 -11.40
CA PRO A 51 -10.25 1.88 -11.05
C PRO A 51 -9.35 2.12 -12.26
N VAL A 52 -8.29 2.91 -12.08
CA VAL A 52 -7.36 3.30 -13.17
C VAL A 52 -6.08 2.44 -13.21
N ALA A 53 -5.73 1.76 -12.12
CA ALA A 53 -4.57 0.87 -12.03
C ALA A 53 -4.72 -0.14 -10.87
N VAL A 54 -4.00 -1.27 -10.97
CA VAL A 54 -3.76 -2.19 -9.85
C VAL A 54 -2.31 -2.05 -9.42
N VAL A 55 -2.07 -1.75 -8.14
CA VAL A 55 -0.72 -1.60 -7.57
C VAL A 55 -0.44 -2.78 -6.63
N GLN A 56 0.56 -3.59 -6.96
CA GLN A 56 1.02 -4.68 -6.08
C GLN A 56 2.15 -4.18 -5.18
N VAL A 57 1.99 -4.38 -3.88
CA VAL A 57 2.96 -3.99 -2.85
C VAL A 57 3.49 -5.21 -2.11
N ALA A 58 4.75 -5.15 -1.69
CA ALA A 58 5.40 -6.21 -0.92
C ALA A 58 5.71 -5.73 0.50
N PHE A 59 5.24 -6.48 1.50
CA PHE A 59 5.51 -6.22 2.92
C PHE A 59 6.55 -7.19 3.46
N ALA A 60 7.61 -6.67 4.10
CA ALA A 60 8.44 -7.48 4.98
C ALA A 60 7.93 -7.37 6.40
N LEU A 61 7.41 -8.47 6.93
CA LEU A 61 6.82 -8.52 8.25
C LEU A 61 7.57 -9.51 9.13
N THR A 62 7.76 -9.12 10.37
CA THR A 62 8.19 -10.03 11.43
C THR A 62 7.08 -11.02 11.75
N ARG A 63 7.43 -12.15 12.38
CA ARG A 63 6.44 -13.13 12.86
C ARG A 63 5.37 -12.49 13.76
N THR A 64 5.76 -11.55 14.62
CA THR A 64 4.83 -10.85 15.51
C THR A 64 3.83 -10.01 14.73
N GLN A 65 4.29 -9.27 13.71
CA GLN A 65 3.40 -8.50 12.84
C GLN A 65 2.45 -9.40 12.05
N LEU A 66 2.94 -10.52 11.50
CA LEU A 66 2.08 -11.50 10.83
C LEU A 66 0.97 -12.03 11.76
N LEU A 67 1.31 -12.34 13.01
CA LEU A 67 0.34 -12.78 14.01
C LEU A 67 -0.66 -11.68 14.36
N THR A 68 -0.21 -10.44 14.53
CA THR A 68 -1.09 -9.30 14.82
C THR A 68 -2.08 -9.08 13.68
N VAL A 69 -1.61 -9.06 12.43
CA VAL A 69 -2.46 -8.90 11.25
C VAL A 69 -3.47 -10.03 11.15
N LEU A 70 -3.04 -11.29 11.31
CA LEU A 70 -3.95 -12.43 11.32
C LEU A 70 -4.99 -12.31 12.45
N ALA A 71 -4.59 -11.88 13.65
CA ALA A 71 -5.51 -11.71 14.77
C ALA A 71 -6.58 -10.63 14.51
N MET A 72 -6.23 -9.57 13.77
CA MET A 72 -7.15 -8.53 13.35
C MET A 72 -8.20 -9.07 12.37
N SER A 73 -7.78 -9.80 11.33
CA SER A 73 -8.73 -10.41 10.37
C SER A 73 -9.56 -11.53 11.03
N PHE A 74 -8.94 -12.33 11.92
CA PHE A 74 -9.58 -13.48 12.55
C PHE A 74 -10.84 -13.10 13.33
N ALA A 75 -10.89 -11.89 13.91
CA ALA A 75 -12.08 -11.37 14.58
C ALA A 75 -13.31 -11.30 13.66
N GLY A 76 -13.10 -11.17 12.35
CA GLY A 76 -14.16 -11.16 11.33
C GLY A 76 -14.61 -12.54 10.84
N LEU A 77 -13.92 -13.63 11.21
CA LEU A 77 -14.19 -14.98 10.70
C LEU A 77 -15.29 -15.75 11.47
N GLY A 78 -15.97 -15.08 12.41
CA GLY A 78 -17.10 -15.64 13.16
C GLY A 78 -16.69 -16.80 14.08
N ASP A 79 -17.41 -17.93 13.99
CA ASP A 79 -17.26 -19.09 14.88
C ASP A 79 -16.11 -20.04 14.49
N ARG A 80 -15.24 -19.66 13.54
CA ARG A 80 -14.05 -20.45 13.17
C ARG A 80 -13.10 -20.52 14.36
N THR A 81 -12.36 -21.63 14.50
CA THR A 81 -11.24 -21.74 15.45
C THR A 81 -9.90 -21.56 14.71
N PRO A 82 -8.84 -21.07 15.38
CA PRO A 82 -7.53 -20.90 14.72
C PRO A 82 -6.98 -22.20 14.10
N GLU A 83 -7.24 -23.34 14.73
CA GLU A 83 -6.81 -24.66 14.27
C GLU A 83 -7.56 -25.13 13.01
N SER A 84 -8.68 -24.51 12.70
CA SER A 84 -9.47 -24.82 11.50
C SER A 84 -8.92 -24.18 10.23
N LEU A 85 -7.96 -23.27 10.34
CA LEU A 85 -7.40 -22.55 9.20
C LEU A 85 -6.34 -23.38 8.50
N THR A 86 -6.44 -23.46 7.18
CA THR A 86 -5.37 -23.97 6.31
C THR A 86 -4.28 -22.92 6.13
N ASP A 87 -3.08 -23.34 5.74
CA ASP A 87 -1.96 -22.42 5.46
C ASP A 87 -2.31 -21.36 4.40
N ASP A 88 -3.07 -21.74 3.37
CA ASP A 88 -3.49 -20.82 2.32
C ASP A 88 -4.56 -19.84 2.79
N GLU A 89 -5.48 -20.27 3.66
CA GLU A 89 -6.41 -19.34 4.34
C GLU A 89 -5.64 -18.35 5.21
N VAL A 90 -4.68 -18.81 6.02
CA VAL A 90 -3.85 -17.90 6.85
C VAL A 90 -3.15 -16.84 5.99
N ARG A 91 -2.56 -17.23 4.86
CA ARG A 91 -1.91 -16.26 3.96
C ARG A 91 -2.92 -15.30 3.35
N ARG A 92 -4.05 -15.79 2.87
CA ARG A 92 -5.12 -14.95 2.30
C ARG A 92 -5.64 -13.93 3.30
N GLU A 93 -5.88 -14.36 4.53
CA GLU A 93 -6.35 -13.47 5.61
C GLU A 93 -5.33 -12.39 5.95
N VAL A 94 -4.05 -12.74 6.03
CA VAL A 94 -2.98 -11.76 6.28
C VAL A 94 -2.87 -10.75 5.13
N GLU A 95 -2.85 -11.23 3.88
CA GLU A 95 -2.76 -10.35 2.70
C GLU A 95 -3.99 -9.46 2.56
N GLY A 96 -5.17 -10.03 2.76
CA GLY A 96 -6.44 -9.31 2.71
C GLY A 96 -6.53 -8.23 3.79
N GLN A 97 -6.13 -8.53 5.02
CA GLN A 97 -6.13 -7.52 6.09
C GLN A 97 -5.13 -6.40 5.81
N LEU A 98 -3.93 -6.71 5.31
CA LEU A 98 -2.94 -5.68 4.97
C LEU A 98 -3.44 -4.76 3.85
N ALA A 99 -4.10 -5.33 2.84
CA ALA A 99 -4.71 -4.56 1.77
C ALA A 99 -5.84 -3.67 2.30
N ALA A 100 -6.71 -4.22 3.16
CA ALA A 100 -7.84 -3.49 3.73
C ALA A 100 -7.38 -2.30 4.59
N GLU A 101 -6.42 -2.51 5.50
CA GLU A 101 -5.88 -1.44 6.34
C GLU A 101 -5.19 -0.35 5.53
N ALA A 102 -4.50 -0.71 4.43
CA ALA A 102 -3.89 0.27 3.55
C ALA A 102 -4.94 1.15 2.84
N ILE A 103 -6.06 0.58 2.43
CA ILE A 103 -7.17 1.31 1.81
C ILE A 103 -7.86 2.21 2.85
N ILE A 104 -8.21 1.66 4.01
CA ILE A 104 -8.87 2.41 5.09
C ILE A 104 -8.04 3.64 5.50
N GLU A 105 -6.72 3.50 5.62
CA GLU A 105 -5.86 4.63 5.97
C GLU A 105 -5.78 5.68 4.86
N ILE A 106 -5.83 5.27 3.58
CA ILE A 106 -5.93 6.22 2.46
C ILE A 106 -7.27 6.98 2.53
N ASP A 107 -8.38 6.28 2.74
CA ASP A 107 -9.72 6.87 2.83
C ASP A 107 -9.80 7.87 3.98
N HIS A 108 -9.31 7.50 5.17
CA HIS A 108 -9.25 8.42 6.32
C HIS A 108 -8.46 9.69 6.01
N LEU A 109 -7.33 9.57 5.29
CA LEU A 109 -6.53 10.73 4.88
C LEU A 109 -7.24 11.55 3.80
N MET A 110 -7.97 10.92 2.90
CA MET A 110 -8.77 11.61 1.89
C MET A 110 -9.90 12.40 2.54
N GLU A 111 -10.71 11.77 3.40
CA GLU A 111 -11.77 12.42 4.16
C GLU A 111 -11.25 13.61 4.99
N ALA A 112 -10.11 13.44 5.67
CA ALA A 112 -9.48 14.51 6.42
C ALA A 112 -9.06 15.71 5.54
N ASN A 113 -8.73 15.45 4.27
CA ASN A 113 -8.30 16.46 3.31
C ASN A 113 -9.43 17.03 2.45
N GLU A 114 -10.61 16.40 2.38
CA GLU A 114 -11.75 16.89 1.60
C GLU A 114 -12.20 18.30 2.01
N GLN A 115 -12.03 18.65 3.28
CA GLN A 115 -12.38 19.97 3.82
C GLN A 115 -11.23 20.98 3.72
N ALA A 116 -10.06 20.59 3.21
CA ALA A 116 -8.90 21.45 3.10
C ALA A 116 -9.06 22.43 1.92
N VAL A 117 -9.16 23.73 2.21
CA VAL A 117 -9.01 24.76 1.20
C VAL A 117 -7.52 25.05 1.03
N PHE A 118 -6.93 24.53 -0.04
CA PHE A 118 -5.52 24.75 -0.35
C PHE A 118 -5.29 26.21 -0.77
N PRO A 119 -4.27 26.91 -0.22
CA PRO A 119 -3.78 28.16 -0.77
C PRO A 119 -3.38 28.00 -2.25
N PRO A 120 -3.42 29.07 -3.07
CA PRO A 120 -3.13 28.98 -4.51
C PRO A 120 -1.80 28.32 -4.87
N GLU A 121 -0.77 28.51 -4.05
CA GLU A 121 0.54 27.87 -4.23
C GLU A 121 0.49 26.34 -4.01
N GLN A 122 -0.31 25.88 -3.06
CA GLN A 122 -0.52 24.45 -2.80
C GLN A 122 -1.43 23.82 -3.87
N GLN A 123 -2.45 24.54 -4.34
CA GLN A 123 -3.29 24.08 -5.45
C GLN A 123 -2.44 23.77 -6.70
N ARG A 124 -1.50 24.67 -7.03
CA ARG A 124 -0.58 24.45 -8.14
C ARG A 124 0.30 23.21 -7.95
N ALA A 125 0.73 22.92 -6.72
CA ALA A 125 1.50 21.71 -6.42
C ALA A 125 0.64 20.46 -6.60
N MET A 126 -0.62 20.48 -6.15
CA MET A 126 -1.57 19.38 -6.35
C MET A 126 -1.82 19.09 -7.83
N ASP A 127 -1.99 20.11 -8.66
CA ASP A 127 -2.18 19.94 -10.11
C ASP A 127 -0.94 19.27 -10.76
N LEU A 128 0.27 19.64 -10.33
CA LEU A 128 1.52 19.03 -10.79
C LEU A 128 1.66 17.57 -10.34
N LEU A 129 1.25 17.26 -9.11
CA LEU A 129 1.22 15.90 -8.59
C LEU A 129 0.21 15.04 -9.36
N GLY A 130 -0.99 15.55 -9.64
CA GLY A 130 -1.99 14.87 -10.48
C GLY A 130 -1.44 14.53 -11.85
N ALA A 131 -0.80 15.49 -12.54
CA ALA A 131 -0.17 15.23 -13.83
C ALA A 131 0.98 14.21 -13.78
N ALA A 132 1.68 14.10 -12.64
CA ALA A 132 2.73 13.10 -12.44
C ALA A 132 2.13 11.69 -12.25
N VAL A 133 1.04 11.56 -11.48
CA VAL A 133 0.26 10.32 -11.33
C VAL A 133 -0.26 9.87 -12.69
N ASP A 134 -0.91 10.76 -13.44
CA ASP A 134 -1.42 10.48 -14.79
C ASP A 134 -0.32 9.96 -15.72
N ARG A 135 0.88 10.52 -15.64
CA ARG A 135 2.03 10.09 -16.44
C ARG A 135 2.51 8.70 -16.02
N ALA A 136 2.61 8.45 -14.72
CA ALA A 136 3.10 7.19 -14.17
C ALA A 136 2.17 6.02 -14.51
N PHE A 137 0.86 6.24 -14.52
CA PHE A 137 -0.14 5.19 -14.73
C PHE A 137 -0.79 5.19 -16.13
N ARG A 138 -0.33 6.05 -17.06
CA ARG A 138 -0.87 6.22 -18.43
C ARG A 138 -0.88 4.95 -19.31
N GLY A 139 -0.29 3.85 -18.88
CA GLY A 139 -0.09 2.64 -19.68
C GLY A 139 -0.42 1.31 -18.98
N ALA A 140 -1.06 1.34 -17.81
CA ALA A 140 -1.36 0.12 -17.05
C ALA A 140 -2.60 -0.66 -17.55
N SER A 141 -3.33 -0.15 -18.55
CA SER A 141 -4.39 -0.89 -19.23
C SER A 141 -3.80 -1.91 -20.21
N ARG A 142 -3.51 -3.12 -19.71
CA ARG A 142 -3.40 -4.33 -20.56
C ARG A 142 -4.24 -5.44 -19.98
#